data_AF-A0A7X6L937-F1
#
_entry.id   AF-A0A7X6L937-F1
#
_cell.length_a   1.000
_cell.length_b   1.000
_cell.length_c   1.000
_cell.angle_alpha   90.00
_cell.angle_beta   90.00
_cell.angle_gamma   90.00
#
_symmetry.space_group_name_H-M   'P 1'
#
loop_
_entity.id
_entity.type
_entity.pdbx_description
1 polymer ?
#
loop_
_entity_poly.entity_id
_entity_poly.type
_entity_poly.pdbx_seq_one_letter_code
_entity_poly.pdbx_strand_id
1 'polypeptide(L)'
;MSEPREIAERLLDAQVEFLLGEVTGERFAEVIARDTEAVLGVADTIVFRDVVEVEQAKQTVRTIVELIGGSPVFADMVGVFADSIYDHIATNNDYTLGEVVEREPVEALLEKILGMHQAQERILDRLTESPLVATVASKFVDKLINDFMQANRERAEKIPGVSSLMSLGQSAANRAKKAADGTFVGDLAGKGALFALKRTNNAIREMLRDAPVHAAAMEFWDLHADEPVSGLREYLSRKDLNELVLLCYEIAVTTREKEYFGLLLDECVEVFFTKYGDYTLAAMLPELGLTGDDIAAEILRYGPAVIESAKREGVLAGLIRERLAPFYASDEVLRILAG
;
A
#
# COMPACT_ATOMS: atom_id res chain seq x y z
N MET A 1 34.17 44.76 39.76
CA MET A 1 33.74 43.51 39.10
C MET A 1 32.24 43.23 39.22
N SER A 2 31.47 43.87 40.12
CA SER A 2 30.01 43.66 40.20
C SER A 2 29.24 44.31 39.05
N GLU A 3 29.62 45.53 38.64
CA GLU A 3 28.90 46.28 37.61
C GLU A 3 28.87 45.60 36.22
N PRO A 4 29.97 45.04 35.68
CA PRO A 4 29.92 44.29 34.42
C PRO A 4 29.03 43.04 34.49
N ARG A 5 28.99 42.36 35.64
CA ARG A 5 28.14 41.17 35.84
C ARG A 5 26.66 41.54 35.92
N GLU A 6 26.32 42.64 36.58
CA GLU A 6 24.95 43.14 36.66
C GLU A 6 24.43 43.59 35.29
N ILE A 7 25.28 44.25 34.49
CA ILE A 7 24.95 44.59 33.10
C ILE A 7 24.75 43.32 32.26
N ALA A 8 25.63 42.31 32.40
CA ALA A 8 25.51 41.05 31.69
C ALA A 8 24.19 40.30 32.00
N GLU A 9 23.79 40.23 33.27
CA GLU A 9 22.50 39.62 33.66
C GLU A 9 21.30 40.38 33.07
N ARG A 10 21.33 41.72 33.07
CA ARG A 10 20.27 42.52 32.45
C ARG A 10 20.19 42.33 30.93
N LEU A 11 21.33 42.16 30.26
CA LEU A 11 21.37 41.86 28.82
C LEU A 11 20.87 40.44 28.54
N LEU A 12 21.18 39.46 29.39
CA LEU A 12 20.64 38.12 29.33
C LEU A 12 19.10 38.14 29.48
N ASP A 13 18.57 38.84 30.49
CA ASP A 13 17.12 39.00 30.69
C ASP A 13 16.45 39.56 29.42
N ALA A 14 17.01 40.64 28.87
CA ALA A 14 16.49 41.29 27.68
C ALA A 14 16.55 40.38 26.43
N GLN A 15 17.63 39.60 26.27
CA GLN A 15 17.73 38.67 25.13
C GLN A 15 16.75 37.49 25.27
N VAL A 16 16.54 36.98 26.48
CA VAL A 16 15.54 35.93 26.74
C VAL A 16 14.14 36.44 26.38
N GLU A 17 13.77 37.64 26.83
CA GLU A 17 12.48 38.24 26.49
C GLU A 17 12.32 38.46 24.98
N PHE A 18 13.37 38.95 24.31
CA PHE A 18 13.38 39.13 22.86
C PHE A 18 13.13 37.81 22.12
N LEU A 19 13.87 36.74 22.45
CA LEU A 19 13.74 35.45 21.78
C LEU A 19 12.40 34.77 22.07
N LEU A 20 11.85 34.92 23.28
CA LEU A 20 10.50 34.49 23.58
C LEU A 20 9.48 35.19 22.67
N GLY A 21 9.67 36.49 22.40
CA GLY A 21 8.85 37.25 21.47
C GLY A 21 8.96 36.77 20.02
N GLU A 22 10.13 36.31 19.57
CA GLU A 22 10.31 35.76 18.20
C GLU A 22 9.56 34.43 18.01
N VAL A 23 9.45 33.62 19.06
CA VAL A 23 8.83 32.29 18.98
C VAL A 23 7.37 32.24 19.43
N THR A 24 6.79 33.37 19.87
CA THR A 24 5.41 33.42 20.39
C THR A 24 4.57 34.46 19.67
N GLY A 25 3.24 34.33 19.79
CA GLY A 25 2.29 35.31 19.25
C GLY A 25 2.33 35.45 17.74
N GLU A 26 1.93 36.63 17.24
CA GLU A 26 1.84 36.91 15.79
C GLU A 26 3.20 36.88 15.10
N ARG A 27 4.26 37.25 15.83
CA ARG A 27 5.62 37.33 15.31
C ARG A 27 6.21 35.96 14.95
N PHE A 28 5.73 34.89 15.59
CA PHE A 28 6.16 33.54 15.26
C PHE A 28 5.90 33.17 13.81
N ALA A 29 4.75 33.57 13.25
CA ALA A 29 4.43 33.30 11.86
C ALA A 29 5.39 34.00 10.88
N GLU A 30 5.71 35.27 11.15
CA GLU A 30 6.67 36.04 10.35
C GLU A 30 8.08 35.43 10.41
N VAL A 31 8.49 35.00 11.60
CA VAL A 31 9.79 34.34 11.82
C VAL A 31 9.87 33.02 11.07
N ILE A 32 8.85 32.16 11.17
CA ILE A 32 8.85 30.87 10.47
C ILE A 32 8.85 31.05 8.95
N ALA A 33 8.08 32.00 8.40
CA ALA A 33 8.09 32.27 6.97
C ALA A 33 9.49 32.70 6.48
N ARG A 34 10.08 33.71 7.14
CA ARG A 34 11.42 34.21 6.84
C ARG A 34 12.49 33.11 6.97
N ASP A 35 12.48 32.39 8.08
CA ASP A 35 13.52 31.41 8.38
C ASP A 35 13.40 30.17 7.47
N THR A 36 12.18 29.76 7.12
CA THR A 36 11.96 28.70 6.14
C THR A 36 12.50 29.10 4.77
N GLU A 37 12.21 30.31 4.29
CA GLU A 37 12.77 30.83 3.03
C GLU A 37 14.30 30.86 3.07
N ALA A 38 14.89 31.38 4.16
CA ALA A 38 16.33 31.46 4.32
C ALA A 38 16.99 30.06 4.33
N VAL A 39 16.42 29.11 5.06
CA VAL A 39 16.91 27.73 5.12
C VAL A 39 16.81 27.05 3.75
N LEU A 40 15.73 27.27 3.01
CA LEU A 40 15.58 26.74 1.66
C LEU A 40 16.57 27.38 0.68
N GLY A 41 16.84 28.67 0.82
CA GLY A 41 17.89 29.34 0.06
C GLY A 41 19.28 28.73 0.31
N VAL A 42 19.57 28.31 1.55
CA VAL A 42 20.80 27.56 1.85
C VAL A 42 20.74 26.15 1.27
N ALA A 43 19.62 25.44 1.43
CA ALA A 43 19.42 24.09 0.93
C ALA A 43 19.57 24.00 -0.60
N ASP A 44 19.24 25.07 -1.32
CA ASP A 44 19.44 25.16 -2.76
C ASP A 44 20.92 25.24 -3.17
N THR A 45 21.83 25.53 -2.24
CA THR A 45 23.27 25.53 -2.51
C THR A 45 23.96 24.21 -2.18
N ILE A 46 23.23 23.26 -1.59
CA ILE A 46 23.77 22.00 -1.08
C ILE A 46 23.26 20.85 -1.94
N VAL A 47 24.17 20.15 -2.63
CA VAL A 47 23.83 18.92 -3.37
C VAL A 47 23.58 17.79 -2.39
N PHE A 48 22.49 17.03 -2.58
CA PHE A 48 22.05 15.98 -1.67
C PHE A 48 23.13 14.92 -1.40
N ARG A 49 23.79 14.41 -2.45
CA ARG A 49 24.83 13.37 -2.28
C ARG A 49 26.09 13.85 -1.56
N ASP A 50 26.31 15.16 -1.45
CA ASP A 50 27.48 15.71 -0.77
C ASP A 50 27.30 15.73 0.76
N VAL A 51 26.06 15.58 1.22
CA VAL A 51 25.70 15.60 2.66
C VAL A 51 25.09 14.30 3.16
N VAL A 52 24.38 13.55 2.31
CA VAL A 52 23.81 12.25 2.68
C VAL A 52 24.56 11.14 1.96
N GLU A 53 25.22 10.27 2.72
CA GLU A 53 25.84 9.08 2.17
C GLU A 53 24.79 8.00 1.89
N VAL A 54 24.92 7.28 0.78
CA VAL A 54 23.95 6.24 0.39
C VAL A 54 23.79 5.16 1.47
N GLU A 55 24.87 4.77 2.14
CA GLU A 55 24.82 3.78 3.23
C GLU A 55 24.08 4.30 4.47
N GLN A 56 24.19 5.60 4.76
CA GLN A 56 23.41 6.22 5.84
C GLN A 56 21.92 6.22 5.48
N ALA A 57 21.57 6.54 4.24
CA ALA A 57 20.18 6.51 3.79
C ALA A 57 19.58 5.10 3.83
N LYS A 58 20.32 4.07 3.41
CA LYS A 58 19.91 2.66 3.55
C LYS A 58 19.63 2.31 5.00
N GLN A 59 20.54 2.67 5.91
CA GLN A 59 20.36 2.43 7.33
C GLN A 59 19.13 3.14 7.88
N THR A 60 18.90 4.41 7.51
CA THR A 60 17.71 5.17 7.91
C THR A 60 16.43 4.49 7.44
N VAL A 61 16.34 4.08 6.17
CA VAL A 61 15.16 3.41 5.62
C VAL A 61 14.89 2.08 6.35
N ARG A 62 15.95 1.28 6.60
CA ARG A 62 15.83 0.04 7.39
C ARG A 62 15.30 0.30 8.78
N THR A 63 15.87 1.27 9.49
CA THR A 63 15.43 1.65 10.84
C THR A 63 13.98 2.14 10.85
N ILE A 64 13.54 2.92 9.86
CA ILE A 64 12.15 3.38 9.74
C ILE A 64 11.22 2.17 9.58
N VAL A 65 11.52 1.26 8.64
CA VAL A 65 10.72 0.07 8.39
C VAL A 65 10.65 -0.84 9.62
N GLU A 66 11.77 -0.99 10.34
CA GLU A 66 11.88 -1.83 11.55
C GLU A 66 11.20 -1.22 12.78
N LEU A 67 11.31 0.10 13.00
CA LEU A 67 10.70 0.74 14.16
C LEU A 67 9.23 1.04 13.95
N ILE A 68 8.88 1.69 12.83
CA ILE A 68 7.50 2.10 12.55
C ILE A 68 6.64 0.86 12.27
N GLY A 69 7.13 -0.05 11.42
CA GLY A 69 6.39 -1.28 11.11
C GLY A 69 6.22 -2.22 12.30
N GLY A 70 6.94 -1.99 13.41
CA GLY A 70 6.92 -2.82 14.62
C GLY A 70 6.30 -2.09 15.80
N SER A 71 5.70 -0.93 15.57
CA SER A 71 5.12 -0.10 16.60
C SER A 71 4.00 -0.86 17.33
N PRO A 72 4.06 -0.98 18.67
CA PRO A 72 2.97 -1.56 19.46
C PRO A 72 1.65 -0.83 19.23
N VAL A 73 1.69 0.49 19.00
CA VAL A 73 0.49 1.29 18.73
C VAL A 73 -0.19 0.83 17.44
N PHE A 74 0.56 0.54 16.37
CA PHE A 74 -0.05 0.05 15.14
C PHE A 74 -0.61 -1.37 15.33
N ALA A 75 0.10 -2.24 16.04
CA ALA A 75 -0.38 -3.59 16.35
C ALA A 75 -1.71 -3.57 17.11
N ASP A 76 -1.85 -2.68 18.09
CA ASP A 76 -3.07 -2.55 18.90
C ASP A 76 -4.23 -1.90 18.12
N MET A 77 -3.91 -0.95 17.23
CA MET A 77 -4.93 -0.13 16.56
C MET A 77 -5.40 -0.68 15.22
N VAL A 78 -4.65 -1.56 14.56
CA VAL A 78 -4.96 -1.98 13.18
C VAL A 78 -6.34 -2.62 13.03
N GLY A 79 -6.74 -3.49 13.96
CA GLY A 79 -8.09 -4.09 13.98
C GLY A 79 -9.18 -3.06 14.34
N VAL A 80 -8.88 -2.14 15.26
CA VAL A 80 -9.80 -1.06 15.65
C VAL A 80 -10.06 -0.13 14.47
N PHE A 81 -9.03 0.22 13.70
CA PHE A 81 -9.16 1.01 12.49
C PHE A 81 -9.96 0.26 11.41
N ALA A 82 -9.71 -1.03 11.20
CA ALA A 82 -10.49 -1.82 10.26
C ALA A 82 -11.99 -1.81 10.59
N ASP A 83 -12.34 -2.01 11.86
CA ASP A 83 -13.72 -1.98 12.34
C ASP A 83 -14.35 -0.59 12.19
N SER A 84 -13.62 0.47 12.54
CA SER A 84 -14.12 1.83 12.43
C SER A 84 -14.29 2.29 10.98
N ILE A 85 -13.37 1.91 10.09
CA ILE A 85 -13.46 2.20 8.65
C ILE A 85 -14.66 1.47 8.06
N TYR A 86 -14.84 0.19 8.43
CA TYR A 86 -16.01 -0.58 7.99
C TYR A 86 -17.32 0.13 8.35
N ASP A 87 -17.45 0.59 9.60
CA ASP A 87 -18.67 1.26 10.06
C ASP A 87 -18.96 2.55 9.33
N HIS A 88 -17.90 3.31 9.05
CA HIS A 88 -18.04 4.51 8.24
C HIS A 88 -18.53 4.15 6.83
N ILE A 89 -17.88 3.21 6.15
CA ILE A 89 -18.28 2.77 4.81
C ILE A 89 -19.72 2.26 4.80
N ALA A 90 -20.07 1.34 5.71
CA ALA A 90 -21.36 0.66 5.72
C ALA A 90 -22.57 1.57 5.98
N THR A 91 -22.33 2.80 6.45
CA THR A 91 -23.36 3.81 6.74
C THR A 91 -23.30 5.02 5.81
N ASN A 92 -22.23 5.19 5.04
CA ASN A 92 -22.01 6.34 4.18
C ASN A 92 -22.74 6.17 2.84
N ASN A 93 -23.76 7.01 2.64
CA ASN A 93 -24.49 7.13 1.37
C ASN A 93 -24.25 8.47 0.66
N ASP A 94 -23.35 9.29 1.21
CA ASP A 94 -23.08 10.64 0.74
C ASP A 94 -22.04 10.64 -0.39
N TYR A 95 -21.27 9.55 -0.51
CA TYR A 95 -20.25 9.35 -1.55
C TYR A 95 -20.52 8.07 -2.35
N THR A 96 -20.21 8.14 -3.64
CA THR A 96 -20.28 7.04 -4.60
C THR A 96 -18.91 6.41 -4.85
N LEU A 97 -18.87 5.19 -5.40
CA LEU A 97 -17.61 4.51 -5.71
C LEU A 97 -16.74 5.30 -6.70
N GLY A 98 -17.35 5.94 -7.70
CA GLY A 98 -16.68 6.76 -8.70
C GLY A 98 -16.11 8.08 -8.17
N GLU A 99 -16.62 8.59 -7.04
CA GLU A 99 -16.03 9.74 -6.35
C GLU A 99 -14.82 9.34 -5.49
N VAL A 100 -14.73 8.08 -5.07
CA VAL A 100 -13.60 7.56 -4.27
C VAL A 100 -12.45 7.09 -5.15
N VAL A 101 -12.76 6.44 -6.27
CA VAL A 101 -11.76 5.95 -7.23
C VAL A 101 -12.16 6.41 -8.61
N GLU A 102 -11.30 7.20 -9.25
CA GLU A 102 -11.52 7.64 -10.62
C GLU A 102 -11.50 6.46 -11.60
N ARG A 103 -12.25 6.59 -12.69
CA ARG A 103 -12.36 5.56 -13.72
C ARG A 103 -11.03 5.29 -14.42
N GLU A 104 -10.25 6.34 -14.71
CA GLU A 104 -9.01 6.27 -15.47
C GLU A 104 -7.94 5.39 -14.77
N PRO A 105 -7.67 5.54 -13.46
CA PRO A 105 -6.83 4.59 -12.72
C PRO A 105 -7.32 3.14 -12.75
N VAL A 106 -8.65 2.92 -12.67
CA VAL A 106 -9.23 1.56 -12.74
C VAL A 106 -8.98 0.95 -14.11
N GLU A 107 -9.23 1.70 -15.18
CA GLU A 107 -8.97 1.28 -16.56
C GLU A 107 -7.48 0.96 -16.76
N ALA A 108 -6.58 1.86 -16.33
CA ALA A 108 -5.14 1.64 -16.44
C ALA A 108 -4.66 0.40 -15.66
N LEU A 109 -5.22 0.14 -14.47
CA LEU A 109 -4.92 -1.06 -13.69
C LEU A 109 -5.42 -2.32 -14.41
N LEU A 110 -6.64 -2.29 -14.95
CA LEU A 110 -7.22 -3.41 -15.70
C LEU A 110 -6.42 -3.71 -16.97
N GLU A 111 -6.09 -2.68 -17.76
CA GLU A 111 -5.20 -2.80 -18.92
C GLU A 111 -3.85 -3.43 -18.53
N LYS A 112 -3.27 -3.01 -17.41
CA LYS A 112 -2.00 -3.57 -16.93
C LYS A 112 -2.12 -5.04 -16.55
N ILE A 113 -3.15 -5.40 -15.78
CA ILE A 113 -3.39 -6.80 -15.36
C ILE A 113 -3.66 -7.70 -16.56
N LEU A 114 -4.48 -7.24 -17.50
CA LEU A 114 -4.83 -8.00 -18.71
C LEU A 114 -3.65 -8.09 -19.68
N GLY A 115 -2.82 -7.05 -19.78
CA GLY A 115 -1.63 -6.99 -20.61
C GLY A 115 -0.44 -7.81 -20.12
N MET A 116 -0.48 -8.38 -18.90
CA MET A 116 0.56 -9.26 -18.36
C MET A 116 0.52 -10.69 -18.94
N HIS A 117 0.41 -10.81 -20.27
CA HIS A 117 0.20 -12.08 -20.97
C HIS A 117 1.25 -13.15 -20.64
N GLN A 118 2.53 -12.77 -20.51
CA GLN A 118 3.58 -13.73 -20.15
C GLN A 118 3.42 -14.31 -18.74
N ALA A 119 2.95 -13.52 -17.77
CA ALA A 119 2.69 -14.01 -16.43
C ALA A 119 1.47 -14.95 -16.42
N GLN A 120 0.40 -14.55 -17.10
CA GLN A 120 -0.80 -15.38 -17.28
C GLN A 120 -0.47 -16.72 -17.94
N GLU A 121 0.35 -16.71 -19.00
CA GLU A 121 0.81 -17.91 -19.68
C GLU A 121 1.56 -18.85 -18.75
N ARG A 122 2.56 -18.34 -18.04
CA ARG A 122 3.38 -19.13 -17.12
C ARG A 122 2.58 -19.72 -15.97
N ILE A 123 1.59 -18.98 -15.45
CA ILE A 123 0.70 -19.47 -14.39
C ILE A 123 -0.18 -20.60 -14.92
N LEU A 124 -0.84 -20.41 -16.08
CA LEU A 124 -1.70 -21.43 -16.68
C LEU A 124 -0.93 -22.70 -17.01
N ASP A 125 0.28 -22.58 -17.56
CA ASP A 125 1.13 -23.72 -17.88
C ASP A 125 1.54 -24.47 -16.59
N ARG A 126 1.98 -23.76 -15.55
CA ARG A 126 2.31 -24.35 -14.23
C ARG A 126 1.11 -25.03 -13.57
N LEU A 127 -0.10 -24.47 -13.72
CA LEU A 127 -1.32 -25.11 -13.23
C LEU A 127 -1.59 -26.42 -13.96
N THR A 128 -1.33 -26.52 -15.27
CA THR A 128 -1.47 -27.80 -16.00
C THR A 128 -0.42 -28.82 -15.65
N GLU A 129 0.75 -28.38 -15.20
CA GLU A 129 1.83 -29.26 -14.74
C GLU A 129 1.59 -29.77 -13.30
N SER A 130 0.67 -29.15 -12.55
CA SER A 130 0.36 -29.54 -11.18
C SER A 130 -0.45 -30.84 -11.11
N PRO A 131 0.08 -31.91 -10.46
CA PRO A 131 -0.64 -33.17 -10.27
C PRO A 131 -1.95 -33.01 -9.47
N LEU A 132 -2.02 -31.99 -8.60
CA LEU A 132 -3.22 -31.68 -7.82
C LEU A 132 -4.32 -31.09 -8.72
N VAL A 133 -3.96 -30.24 -9.68
CA VAL A 133 -4.91 -29.68 -10.64
C VAL A 133 -5.45 -30.76 -11.57
N ALA A 134 -4.61 -31.70 -12.02
CA ALA A 134 -5.05 -32.87 -12.77
C ALA A 134 -6.07 -33.72 -11.98
N THR A 135 -5.90 -33.84 -10.67
CA THR A 135 -6.83 -34.57 -9.79
C THR A 135 -8.18 -33.84 -9.67
N VAL A 136 -8.17 -32.52 -9.50
CA VAL A 136 -9.39 -31.70 -9.43
C VAL A 136 -10.12 -31.70 -10.78
N ALA A 137 -9.38 -31.58 -11.89
CA ALA A 137 -9.92 -31.61 -13.24
C ALA A 137 -10.63 -32.94 -13.53
N SER A 138 -10.01 -34.08 -13.16
CA SER A 138 -10.64 -35.40 -13.30
C SER A 138 -11.94 -35.50 -12.50
N LYS A 139 -11.95 -35.04 -11.24
CA LYS A 139 -13.19 -35.01 -10.42
C LYS A 139 -14.28 -34.15 -11.03
N PHE A 140 -13.91 -33.02 -11.64
CA PHE A 140 -14.86 -32.13 -12.30
C PHE A 140 -15.43 -32.77 -13.58
N VAL A 141 -14.59 -33.42 -14.39
CA VAL A 141 -15.02 -34.19 -15.57
C VAL A 141 -15.95 -35.33 -15.16
N ASP A 142 -15.62 -36.08 -14.12
CA ASP A 142 -16.47 -37.14 -13.58
C ASP A 142 -17.83 -36.59 -13.15
N LYS A 143 -17.86 -35.43 -12.48
CA LYS A 143 -19.11 -34.75 -12.12
C LYS A 143 -19.91 -34.33 -13.35
N LEU A 144 -19.29 -33.72 -14.37
CA LEU A 144 -19.98 -33.33 -15.60
C LEU A 144 -20.56 -34.52 -16.36
N ILE A 145 -19.83 -35.64 -16.43
CA ILE A 145 -20.32 -36.88 -17.05
C ILE A 145 -21.52 -37.41 -16.26
N ASN A 146 -21.44 -37.43 -14.94
CA ASN A 146 -22.52 -37.88 -14.07
C ASN A 146 -23.76 -36.98 -14.19
N ASP A 147 -23.59 -35.65 -14.15
CA ASP A 147 -24.67 -34.67 -14.27
C ASP A 147 -25.32 -34.77 -15.67
N PHE A 148 -24.52 -34.94 -16.73
CA PHE A 148 -25.05 -35.18 -18.08
C PHE A 148 -25.80 -36.51 -18.18
N MET A 149 -25.24 -37.60 -17.65
CA MET A 149 -25.91 -38.90 -17.63
C MET A 149 -27.22 -38.86 -16.85
N GLN A 150 -27.26 -38.14 -15.73
CA GLN A 150 -28.45 -37.96 -14.92
C GLN A 150 -29.51 -37.13 -15.64
N ALA A 151 -29.13 -35.98 -16.21
CA ALA A 151 -30.02 -35.15 -17.03
C ALA A 151 -30.57 -35.90 -18.25
N ASN A 152 -29.76 -36.74 -18.89
CA ASN A 152 -30.17 -37.53 -20.04
C ASN A 152 -31.06 -38.72 -19.63
N ARG A 153 -30.81 -39.33 -18.48
CA ARG A 153 -31.66 -40.40 -17.91
C ARG A 153 -33.03 -39.87 -17.50
N GLU A 154 -33.08 -38.71 -16.84
CA GLU A 154 -34.32 -38.02 -16.49
C GLU A 154 -35.14 -37.58 -17.71
N ARG A 155 -34.48 -37.24 -18.83
CA ARG A 155 -35.15 -36.97 -20.12
C ARG A 155 -35.59 -38.24 -20.82
N ALA A 156 -34.80 -39.30 -20.78
CA ALA A 156 -35.12 -40.60 -21.39
C ALA A 156 -36.31 -41.29 -20.69
N GLU A 157 -36.43 -41.15 -19.36
CA GLU A 157 -37.55 -41.68 -18.56
C GLU A 157 -38.88 -40.95 -18.83
N LYS A 158 -38.86 -39.75 -19.45
CA LYS A 158 -40.05 -38.94 -19.77
C LYS A 158 -40.61 -39.18 -21.18
N ILE A 159 -40.02 -40.07 -21.99
CA ILE A 159 -40.46 -40.33 -23.37
C ILE A 159 -41.13 -41.73 -23.45
N PRO A 160 -42.45 -41.81 -23.66
CA PRO A 160 -43.13 -43.10 -23.87
C PRO A 160 -42.75 -43.72 -25.22
N GLY A 161 -42.26 -44.97 -25.23
CA GLY A 161 -42.07 -45.77 -26.46
C GLY A 161 -40.64 -46.13 -26.87
N VAL A 162 -39.61 -45.87 -26.06
CA VAL A 162 -38.19 -46.06 -26.47
C VAL A 162 -37.64 -47.50 -26.38
N SER A 163 -38.49 -48.52 -26.24
CA SER A 163 -38.08 -49.92 -26.05
C SER A 163 -37.27 -50.51 -27.22
N SER A 164 -37.43 -49.98 -28.44
CA SER A 164 -36.71 -50.46 -29.64
C SER A 164 -35.31 -49.88 -29.83
N LEU A 165 -34.94 -48.80 -29.12
CA LEU A 165 -33.57 -48.23 -29.16
C LEU A 165 -32.61 -48.88 -28.15
N MET A 166 -33.13 -49.72 -27.25
CA MET A 166 -32.36 -50.38 -26.20
C MET A 166 -31.42 -51.47 -26.74
N SER A 167 -31.82 -52.17 -27.81
CA SER A 167 -31.05 -53.28 -28.42
C SER A 167 -29.89 -52.80 -29.29
N LEU A 168 -30.04 -51.67 -29.99
CA LEU A 168 -28.94 -51.00 -30.69
C LEU A 168 -27.92 -50.43 -29.70
N GLY A 169 -28.39 -49.83 -28.60
CA GLY A 169 -27.56 -49.35 -27.50
C GLY A 169 -26.73 -50.47 -26.84
N GLN A 170 -27.30 -51.68 -26.67
CA GLN A 170 -26.59 -52.83 -26.12
C GLN A 170 -25.41 -53.31 -26.99
N SER A 171 -25.54 -53.26 -28.32
CA SER A 171 -24.47 -53.66 -29.23
C SER A 171 -23.31 -52.64 -29.26
N ALA A 172 -23.64 -51.35 -29.22
CA ALA A 172 -22.66 -50.27 -29.11
C ALA A 172 -21.98 -50.28 -27.73
N ALA A 173 -22.74 -50.51 -26.66
CA ALA A 173 -22.22 -50.62 -25.30
C ALA A 173 -21.30 -51.84 -25.12
N ASN A 174 -21.62 -52.99 -25.72
CA ASN A 174 -20.73 -54.16 -25.68
C ASN A 174 -19.43 -53.95 -26.48
N ARG A 175 -19.47 -53.19 -27.59
CA ARG A 175 -18.25 -52.77 -28.30
C ARG A 175 -17.42 -51.78 -27.49
N ALA A 176 -18.06 -50.80 -26.87
CA ALA A 176 -17.40 -49.82 -26.01
C ALA A 176 -16.78 -50.49 -24.77
N LYS A 177 -17.49 -51.44 -24.15
CA LYS A 177 -16.99 -52.24 -23.03
C LYS A 177 -15.77 -53.08 -23.42
N LYS A 178 -15.79 -53.72 -24.60
CA LYS A 178 -14.61 -54.43 -25.14
C LYS A 178 -13.43 -53.50 -25.48
N ALA A 179 -13.70 -52.25 -25.86
CA ALA A 179 -12.67 -51.23 -26.06
C ALA A 179 -12.14 -50.66 -24.72
N ALA A 180 -12.95 -50.76 -23.66
CA ALA A 180 -12.64 -50.30 -22.31
C ALA A 180 -11.91 -51.32 -21.43
N ASP A 181 -12.05 -52.62 -21.71
CA ASP A 181 -11.32 -53.70 -21.01
C ASP A 181 -9.82 -53.75 -21.38
N GLY A 182 -9.38 -53.01 -22.40
CA GLY A 182 -7.97 -52.70 -22.60
C GLY A 182 -7.56 -51.53 -21.71
N THR A 183 -6.30 -51.50 -21.27
CA THR A 183 -5.59 -50.44 -20.48
C THR A 183 -5.67 -49.01 -21.06
N PHE A 184 -6.47 -48.83 -22.10
CA PHE A 184 -6.71 -47.66 -22.91
C PHE A 184 -7.67 -46.65 -22.26
N VAL A 185 -8.64 -47.07 -21.44
CA VAL A 185 -9.67 -46.13 -20.91
C VAL A 185 -9.21 -45.28 -19.74
N GLY A 186 -8.37 -45.80 -18.84
CA GLY A 186 -7.78 -44.99 -17.77
C GLY A 186 -6.82 -43.91 -18.32
N ASP A 187 -6.01 -44.28 -19.32
CA ASP A 187 -5.03 -43.40 -19.94
C ASP A 187 -5.70 -42.40 -20.93
N LEU A 188 -6.81 -42.77 -21.58
CA LEU A 188 -7.60 -41.86 -22.41
C LEU A 188 -8.49 -40.89 -21.62
N ALA A 189 -9.08 -41.31 -20.49
CA ALA A 189 -9.84 -40.40 -19.66
C ALA A 189 -8.93 -39.28 -19.10
N GLY A 190 -7.73 -39.66 -18.64
CA GLY A 190 -6.70 -38.71 -18.21
C GLY A 190 -6.21 -37.82 -19.36
N LYS A 191 -5.91 -38.38 -20.53
CA LYS A 191 -5.49 -37.60 -21.72
C LYS A 191 -6.60 -36.70 -22.27
N GLY A 192 -7.85 -37.13 -22.21
CA GLY A 192 -9.04 -36.37 -22.61
C GLY A 192 -9.32 -35.21 -21.66
N ALA A 193 -9.23 -35.43 -20.35
CA ALA A 193 -9.33 -34.38 -19.34
C ALA A 193 -8.19 -33.35 -19.45
N LEU A 194 -6.96 -33.81 -19.67
CA LEU A 194 -5.81 -32.94 -19.91
C LEU A 194 -5.94 -32.15 -21.22
N PHE A 195 -6.46 -32.76 -22.28
CA PHE A 195 -6.73 -32.08 -23.55
C PHE A 195 -7.84 -31.04 -23.41
N ALA A 196 -8.94 -31.38 -22.72
CA ALA A 196 -10.02 -30.45 -22.40
C ALA A 196 -9.49 -29.29 -21.54
N LEU A 197 -8.69 -29.56 -20.51
CA LEU A 197 -8.05 -28.55 -19.67
C LEU A 197 -7.13 -27.63 -20.49
N LYS A 198 -6.30 -28.19 -21.38
CA LYS A 198 -5.46 -27.40 -22.30
C LYS A 198 -6.30 -26.53 -23.24
N ARG A 199 -7.42 -27.05 -23.75
CA ARG A 199 -8.34 -26.31 -24.61
C ARG A 199 -9.09 -25.21 -23.85
N THR A 200 -9.52 -25.48 -22.62
CA THR A 200 -10.12 -24.49 -21.72
C THR A 200 -9.10 -23.42 -21.34
N ASN A 201 -7.85 -23.78 -21.05
CA ASN A 201 -6.79 -22.81 -20.79
C ASN A 201 -6.47 -21.94 -22.01
N ASN A 202 -6.49 -22.52 -23.21
CA ASN A 202 -6.33 -21.74 -24.44
C ASN A 202 -7.54 -20.82 -24.68
N ALA A 203 -8.76 -21.26 -24.39
CA ALA A 203 -9.95 -20.42 -24.50
C ALA A 203 -9.97 -19.29 -23.45
N ILE A 204 -9.59 -19.58 -22.20
CA ILE A 204 -9.40 -18.57 -21.14
C ILE A 204 -8.31 -17.58 -21.57
N ARG A 205 -7.21 -18.06 -22.15
CA ARG A 205 -6.10 -17.24 -22.64
C ARG A 205 -6.54 -16.33 -23.80
N GLU A 206 -7.31 -16.84 -24.77
CA GLU A 206 -7.87 -16.02 -25.86
C GLU A 206 -8.85 -14.97 -25.31
N MET A 207 -9.75 -15.37 -24.42
CA MET A 207 -10.69 -14.46 -23.77
C MET A 207 -9.98 -13.35 -22.98
N LEU A 208 -8.95 -13.67 -22.18
CA LEU A 208 -8.16 -12.69 -21.43
C LEU A 208 -7.30 -11.77 -22.32
N ARG A 209 -6.96 -12.21 -23.54
CA ARG A 209 -6.18 -11.42 -24.51
C ARG A 209 -7.04 -10.49 -25.36
N ASP A 210 -8.31 -10.82 -25.55
CA ASP A 210 -9.19 -10.04 -26.40
C ASP A 210 -9.78 -8.83 -25.64
N ALA A 211 -9.94 -7.72 -26.37
CA ALA A 211 -10.61 -6.49 -25.93
C ALA A 211 -11.99 -6.64 -25.22
N PRO A 212 -12.81 -7.70 -25.45
CA PRO A 212 -14.10 -7.85 -24.78
C PRO A 212 -14.06 -8.03 -23.26
N VAL A 213 -13.00 -8.63 -22.69
CA VAL A 213 -12.91 -8.76 -21.22
C VAL A 213 -12.66 -7.41 -20.56
N HIS A 214 -11.79 -6.61 -21.18
CA HIS A 214 -11.56 -5.24 -20.76
C HIS A 214 -12.86 -4.42 -20.83
N ALA A 215 -13.54 -4.46 -21.98
CA ALA A 215 -14.82 -3.76 -22.17
C ALA A 215 -15.89 -4.19 -21.17
N ALA A 216 -16.01 -5.50 -20.90
CA ALA A 216 -16.96 -6.01 -19.91
C ALA A 216 -16.61 -5.61 -18.47
N ALA A 217 -15.32 -5.57 -18.12
CA ALA A 217 -14.87 -5.11 -16.80
C ALA A 217 -15.12 -3.60 -16.62
N MET A 218 -14.89 -2.79 -17.66
CA MET A 218 -15.20 -1.36 -17.64
C MET A 218 -16.70 -1.08 -17.65
N GLU A 219 -17.51 -1.85 -18.38
CA GLU A 219 -18.98 -1.76 -18.32
C GLU A 219 -19.50 -2.09 -16.92
N PHE A 220 -18.92 -3.10 -16.25
CA PHE A 220 -19.22 -3.40 -14.86
C PHE A 220 -18.83 -2.24 -13.93
N TRP A 221 -17.64 -1.66 -14.10
CA TRP A 221 -17.23 -0.48 -13.34
C TRP A 221 -18.22 0.67 -13.53
N ASP A 222 -18.52 1.04 -14.77
CA ASP A 222 -19.40 2.16 -15.12
C ASP A 222 -20.83 1.95 -14.56
N LEU A 223 -21.31 0.70 -14.48
CA LEU A 223 -22.61 0.38 -13.90
C LEU A 223 -22.66 0.60 -12.38
N HIS A 224 -21.57 0.31 -11.68
CA HIS A 224 -21.50 0.35 -10.22
C HIS A 224 -20.84 1.64 -9.67
N ALA A 225 -20.21 2.45 -10.52
CA ALA A 225 -19.52 3.67 -10.10
C ALA A 225 -20.43 4.68 -9.39
N ASP A 226 -21.70 4.78 -9.80
CA ASP A 226 -22.71 5.66 -9.19
C ASP A 226 -23.34 5.07 -7.92
N GLU A 227 -23.00 3.82 -7.54
CA GLU A 227 -23.52 3.22 -6.32
C GLU A 227 -22.86 3.81 -5.08
N PRO A 228 -23.61 3.98 -3.97
CA PRO A 228 -23.04 4.44 -2.72
C PRO A 228 -21.97 3.48 -2.20
N VAL A 229 -20.92 4.02 -1.57
CA VAL A 229 -19.84 3.21 -0.97
C VAL A 229 -20.35 2.20 0.07
N SER A 230 -21.50 2.46 0.70
CA SER A 230 -22.15 1.53 1.63
C SER A 230 -22.54 0.20 1.01
N GLY A 231 -22.70 0.12 -0.32
CA GLY A 231 -22.96 -1.12 -1.05
C GLY A 231 -21.86 -2.18 -0.87
N LEU A 232 -20.63 -1.78 -0.56
CA LEU A 232 -19.50 -2.70 -0.31
C LEU A 232 -19.77 -3.70 0.84
N ARG A 233 -20.64 -3.35 1.79
CA ARG A 233 -21.04 -4.22 2.91
C ARG A 233 -21.77 -5.50 2.46
N GLU A 234 -22.30 -5.53 1.23
CA GLU A 234 -22.96 -6.71 0.66
C GLU A 234 -21.94 -7.78 0.22
N TYR A 235 -20.71 -7.36 -0.07
CA TYR A 235 -19.64 -8.23 -0.56
C TYR A 235 -18.62 -8.60 0.52
N LEU A 236 -18.43 -7.72 1.49
CA LEU A 236 -17.45 -7.89 2.55
C LEU A 236 -18.12 -7.65 3.90
N SER A 237 -18.09 -8.63 4.80
CA SER A 237 -18.59 -8.40 6.17
C SER A 237 -17.55 -7.66 7.00
N ARG A 238 -17.99 -7.03 8.10
CA ARG A 238 -17.08 -6.39 9.08
C ARG A 238 -15.97 -7.35 9.51
N LYS A 239 -16.37 -8.57 9.85
CA LYS A 239 -15.46 -9.61 10.31
C LYS A 239 -14.42 -9.95 9.24
N ASP A 240 -14.86 -10.11 7.99
CA ASP A 240 -13.95 -10.46 6.90
C ASP A 240 -12.94 -9.34 6.62
N LEU A 241 -13.36 -8.06 6.65
CA LEU A 241 -12.43 -6.94 6.50
C LEU A 241 -11.40 -6.91 7.64
N ASN A 242 -11.85 -7.10 8.88
CA ASN A 242 -10.98 -7.11 10.06
C ASN A 242 -9.93 -8.23 9.96
N GLU A 243 -10.37 -9.47 9.69
CA GLU A 243 -9.48 -10.62 9.54
C GLU A 243 -8.50 -10.42 8.38
N LEU A 244 -8.96 -9.91 7.23
CA LEU A 244 -8.10 -9.62 6.09
C LEU A 244 -7.02 -8.59 6.42
N VAL A 245 -7.39 -7.48 7.07
CA VAL A 245 -6.46 -6.42 7.44
C VAL A 245 -5.42 -6.92 8.45
N LEU A 246 -5.83 -7.73 9.44
CA LEU A 246 -4.91 -8.35 10.40
C LEU A 246 -3.93 -9.30 9.73
N LEU A 247 -4.38 -10.12 8.77
CA LEU A 247 -3.51 -11.00 8.00
C LEU A 247 -2.50 -10.20 7.16
N CYS A 248 -2.95 -9.14 6.48
CA CYS A 248 -2.07 -8.25 5.72
C CYS A 248 -1.02 -7.59 6.63
N TYR A 249 -1.43 -7.14 7.82
CA TYR A 249 -0.52 -6.58 8.82
C TYR A 249 0.51 -7.61 9.29
N GLU A 250 0.09 -8.84 9.62
CA GLU A 250 0.99 -9.92 10.03
C GLU A 250 2.01 -10.25 8.93
N ILE A 251 1.57 -10.35 7.67
CA ILE A 251 2.47 -10.55 6.52
C ILE A 251 3.47 -9.41 6.43
N ALA A 252 3.04 -8.16 6.54
CA ALA A 252 3.93 -6.99 6.48
C ALA A 252 4.96 -7.01 7.62
N VAL A 253 4.51 -7.25 8.86
CA VAL A 253 5.37 -7.28 10.06
C VAL A 253 6.41 -8.39 9.98
N THR A 254 6.03 -9.58 9.51
CA THR A 254 6.94 -10.73 9.43
C THR A 254 7.85 -10.70 8.21
N THR A 255 7.40 -10.10 7.10
CA THR A 255 8.19 -9.99 5.86
C THR A 255 9.30 -8.96 6.00
N ARG A 256 9.06 -7.84 6.70
CA ARG A 256 10.05 -6.78 6.85
C ARG A 256 11.33 -7.21 7.59
N GLU A 257 11.22 -8.24 8.43
CA GLU A 257 12.34 -8.83 9.18
C GLU A 257 13.17 -9.80 8.33
N LYS A 258 12.76 -10.09 7.09
CA LYS A 258 13.50 -10.98 6.19
C LYS A 258 14.66 -10.25 5.55
N GLU A 259 15.82 -10.90 5.54
CA GLU A 259 17.05 -10.38 4.92
C GLU A 259 16.83 -9.93 3.47
N TYR A 260 16.13 -10.74 2.68
CA TYR A 260 15.86 -10.41 1.28
C TYR A 260 15.01 -9.14 1.12
N PHE A 261 14.06 -8.89 2.02
CA PHE A 261 13.29 -7.64 1.98
C PHE A 261 14.21 -6.44 2.25
N GLY A 262 15.16 -6.56 3.18
CA GLY A 262 16.18 -5.55 3.40
C GLY A 262 17.02 -5.26 2.15
N LEU A 263 17.41 -6.29 1.39
CA LEU A 263 18.14 -6.09 0.13
C LEU A 263 17.30 -5.34 -0.91
N LEU A 264 15.99 -5.57 -0.98
CA LEU A 264 15.09 -4.82 -1.86
C LEU A 264 14.97 -3.36 -1.43
N LEU A 265 14.95 -3.07 -0.12
CA LEU A 265 14.97 -1.70 0.39
C LEU A 265 16.27 -0.98 0.00
N ASP A 266 17.41 -1.66 0.14
CA ASP A 266 18.71 -1.09 -0.24
C ASP A 266 18.75 -0.75 -1.73
N GLU A 267 18.25 -1.64 -2.59
CA GLU A 267 18.14 -1.40 -4.04
C GLU A 267 17.25 -0.18 -4.34
N CYS A 268 16.10 -0.04 -3.67
CA CYS A 268 15.23 1.13 -3.83
C CYS A 268 15.97 2.44 -3.48
N VAL A 269 16.78 2.42 -2.41
CA VAL A 269 17.59 3.59 -2.01
C VAL A 269 18.68 3.87 -3.06
N GLU A 270 19.36 2.84 -3.58
CA GLU A 270 20.37 3.02 -4.63
C GLU A 270 19.80 3.62 -5.91
N VAL A 271 18.63 3.14 -6.34
CA VAL A 271 17.92 3.69 -7.51
C VAL A 271 17.52 5.14 -7.26
N PHE A 272 17.01 5.46 -6.07
CA PHE A 272 16.66 6.83 -5.70
C PHE A 272 17.89 7.76 -5.76
N PHE A 273 19.01 7.35 -5.18
CA PHE A 273 20.27 8.10 -5.21
C PHE A 273 20.81 8.27 -6.63
N THR A 274 20.68 7.26 -7.48
CA THR A 274 21.10 7.34 -8.88
C THR A 274 20.29 8.40 -9.64
N LYS A 275 18.99 8.52 -9.33
CA LYS A 275 18.09 9.44 -10.03
C LYS A 275 18.14 10.87 -9.50
N TYR A 276 18.25 11.03 -8.18
CA TYR A 276 18.09 12.32 -7.50
C TYR A 276 19.36 12.80 -6.77
N GLY A 277 20.43 12.02 -6.77
CA GLY A 277 21.66 12.30 -6.01
C GLY A 277 22.30 13.65 -6.30
N ASP A 278 22.20 14.11 -7.55
CA ASP A 278 22.82 15.35 -8.02
C ASP A 278 21.89 16.57 -7.87
N TYR A 279 20.68 16.40 -7.30
CA TYR A 279 19.77 17.50 -6.99
C TYR A 279 20.24 18.24 -5.74
N THR A 280 19.89 19.52 -5.64
CA THR A 280 20.05 20.27 -4.39
C THR A 280 19.00 19.82 -3.38
N LEU A 281 19.26 19.98 -2.08
CA LEU A 281 18.30 19.63 -1.04
C LEU A 281 16.96 20.35 -1.24
N ALA A 282 16.99 21.60 -1.69
CA ALA A 282 15.76 22.34 -2.01
C ALA A 282 15.06 21.78 -3.25
N ALA A 283 15.80 21.47 -4.32
CA ALA A 283 15.24 20.93 -5.56
C ALA A 283 14.61 19.53 -5.40
N MET A 284 14.97 18.79 -4.34
CA MET A 284 14.30 17.53 -4.01
C MET A 284 12.89 17.70 -3.44
N LEU A 285 12.57 18.81 -2.78
CA LEU A 285 11.27 18.98 -2.11
C LEU A 285 10.10 18.91 -3.11
N PRO A 286 10.12 19.62 -4.26
CA PRO A 286 9.04 19.52 -5.25
C PRO A 286 8.89 18.11 -5.83
N GLU A 287 9.98 17.35 -5.97
CA GLU A 287 9.94 15.95 -6.43
C GLU A 287 9.24 15.03 -5.43
N LEU A 288 9.21 15.42 -4.15
CA LEU A 288 8.45 14.76 -3.08
C LEU A 288 7.04 15.37 -2.89
N GLY A 289 6.65 16.34 -3.73
CA GLY A 289 5.38 17.06 -3.63
C GLY A 289 5.31 18.07 -2.49
N LEU A 290 6.48 18.55 -2.01
CA LEU A 290 6.58 19.52 -0.92
C LEU A 290 7.12 20.87 -1.43
N THR A 291 6.56 21.94 -0.90
CA THR A 291 7.04 23.31 -1.08
C THR A 291 7.49 23.91 0.24
N GLY A 292 8.16 25.07 0.17
CA GLY A 292 8.50 25.82 1.39
C GLY A 292 7.26 26.28 2.17
N ASP A 293 6.19 26.61 1.46
CA ASP A 293 4.92 27.01 2.07
C ASP A 293 4.29 25.83 2.83
N ASP A 294 4.40 24.60 2.31
CA ASP A 294 3.91 23.41 3.00
C ASP A 294 4.67 23.18 4.32
N ILE A 295 6.00 23.35 4.31
CA ILE A 295 6.84 23.24 5.51
C ILE A 295 6.42 24.28 6.55
N ALA A 296 6.30 25.55 6.14
CA ALA A 296 5.87 26.63 7.04
C ALA A 296 4.46 26.38 7.58
N ALA A 297 3.53 25.91 6.74
CA ALA A 297 2.17 25.60 7.13
C ALA A 297 2.10 24.48 8.18
N GLU A 298 2.88 23.39 8.03
CA GLU A 298 2.93 22.32 9.03
C GLU A 298 3.53 22.78 10.37
N ILE A 299 4.60 23.60 10.33
CA ILE A 299 5.17 24.19 11.55
C ILE A 299 4.13 25.06 12.25
N LEU A 300 3.41 25.90 11.52
CA LEU A 300 2.40 26.80 12.10
C LEU A 300 1.12 26.10 12.53
N ARG A 301 0.83 24.89 12.01
CA ARG A 301 -0.33 24.10 12.43
C ARG A 301 -0.19 23.60 13.88
N TYR A 302 1.00 23.20 14.29
CA TYR A 302 1.23 22.59 15.60
C TYR A 302 2.12 23.42 16.52
N GLY A 303 3.08 24.15 15.96
CA GLY A 303 4.08 24.95 16.69
C GLY A 303 3.49 25.91 17.72
N PRO A 304 2.49 26.75 17.38
CA PRO A 304 1.93 27.71 18.33
C PRO A 304 1.37 27.05 19.60
N ALA A 305 0.65 25.93 19.45
CA ALA A 305 0.07 25.22 20.59
C ALA A 305 1.14 24.57 21.48
N VAL A 306 2.20 24.01 20.89
CA VAL A 306 3.35 23.45 21.62
C VAL A 306 4.08 24.56 22.37
N ILE A 307 4.35 25.69 21.71
CA ILE A 307 5.10 26.80 22.29
C ILE A 307 4.31 27.47 23.43
N GLU A 308 3.01 27.72 23.25
CA GLU A 308 2.19 28.28 24.33
C GLU A 308 2.09 27.32 25.52
N SER A 309 2.06 26.00 25.26
CA SER A 309 2.13 25.00 26.33
C SER A 309 3.47 25.02 27.05
N ALA A 310 4.59 25.16 26.34
CA ALA A 310 5.93 25.25 26.91
C ALA A 310 6.23 26.59 27.62
N LYS A 311 5.52 27.65 27.23
CA LYS A 311 5.59 28.96 27.90
C LYS A 311 4.90 28.93 29.25
N ARG A 312 3.88 28.08 29.42
CA ARG A 312 3.22 27.87 30.72
C ARG A 312 4.28 27.50 31.76
N GLU A 313 4.20 28.14 32.94
CA GLU A 313 5.15 27.95 34.05
C GLU A 313 6.59 28.42 33.78
N GLY A 314 6.86 29.11 32.67
CA GLY A 314 8.18 29.71 32.39
C GLY A 314 9.25 28.73 31.91
N VAL A 315 8.88 27.49 31.55
CA VAL A 315 9.81 26.43 31.12
C VAL A 315 10.63 26.88 29.90
N LEU A 316 9.96 27.41 28.86
CA LEU A 316 10.65 27.88 27.66
C LEU A 316 11.63 29.03 27.94
N ALA A 317 11.26 29.98 28.81
CA ALA A 317 12.13 31.07 29.22
C ALA A 317 13.37 30.56 29.97
N GLY A 318 13.18 29.56 30.83
CA GLY A 318 14.25 28.87 31.55
C GLY A 318 15.24 28.22 30.59
N LEU A 319 14.75 27.44 29.61
CA LEU A 319 15.59 26.76 28.62
C LEU A 319 16.41 27.74 27.78
N ILE A 320 15.81 28.85 27.34
CA ILE A 320 16.52 29.90 26.59
C ILE A 320 17.59 30.53 27.48
N ARG A 321 17.26 30.87 28.73
CA ARG A 321 18.23 31.45 29.67
C ARG A 321 19.40 30.52 29.93
N GLU A 322 19.14 29.24 30.20
CA GLU A 322 20.19 28.23 30.45
C GLU A 322 21.17 28.11 29.28
N ARG A 323 20.68 28.23 28.04
CA ARG A 323 21.52 28.18 26.85
C ARG A 323 22.38 29.43 26.67
N LEU A 324 21.87 30.60 27.04
CA LEU A 324 22.52 31.90 26.83
C LEU A 324 23.42 32.34 28.00
N ALA A 325 23.08 31.97 29.24
CA ALA A 325 23.79 32.41 30.44
C ALA A 325 25.32 32.18 30.41
N PRO A 326 25.83 31.03 29.90
CA PRO A 326 27.28 30.82 29.82
C PRO A 326 28.03 31.85 28.97
N PHE A 327 27.39 32.36 27.91
CA PHE A 327 27.98 33.41 27.07
C PHE A 327 28.09 34.73 27.84
N TYR A 328 27.01 35.18 28.48
CA TYR A 328 27.00 36.43 29.24
C TYR A 328 27.87 36.39 30.50
N ALA A 329 28.03 35.22 31.11
CA ALA A 329 28.91 35.01 32.24
C ALA A 329 30.40 34.84 31.85
N SER A 330 30.72 34.76 30.55
CA SER A 330 32.07 34.53 30.08
C SER A 330 33.01 35.70 30.39
N ASP A 331 34.29 35.39 30.63
CA ASP A 331 35.32 36.42 30.86
C ASP A 331 35.45 37.39 29.69
N GLU A 332 35.13 36.95 28.47
CA GLU A 332 35.15 37.80 27.27
C GLU A 332 34.11 38.91 27.36
N VAL A 333 32.84 38.55 27.60
CA VAL A 333 31.75 39.51 27.73
C VAL A 333 31.96 40.43 28.92
N LEU A 334 32.37 39.89 30.07
CA LEU A 334 32.63 40.69 31.25
C LEU A 334 33.78 41.69 31.04
N ARG A 335 34.78 41.36 30.22
CA ARG A 335 35.86 42.28 29.87
C ARG A 335 35.37 43.38 28.93
N ILE A 336 34.58 43.03 27.90
CA ILE A 336 33.95 44.01 27.00
C ILE A 336 33.09 45.00 27.79
N LEU A 337 32.32 44.51 28.76
CA LEU A 337 31.45 45.33 29.58
C LEU A 337 32.19 46.15 30.66
N ALA A 338 33.43 45.78 30.98
CA ALA A 338 34.26 46.51 31.94
C ALA A 338 34.94 47.75 31.34
N GLY A 339 34.95 47.89 30.01
CA GLY A 339 35.62 48.97 29.28
C GLY A 339 37.05 48.62 28.93
#